data_AF-A0A2D8BZW7-F1
#
_entry.id   AF-A0A2D8BZW7-F1
#
_cell.length_a   1.000
_cell.length_b   1.000
_cell.length_c   1.000
_cell.angle_alpha   90.00
_cell.angle_beta   90.00
_cell.angle_gamma   90.00
#
_symmetry.space_group_name_H-M   'P 1'
#
loop_
_entity.id
_entity.type
_entity.pdbx_description
1 polymer ?
#
loop_
_entity_poly.entity_id
_entity_poly.type
_entity_poly.pdbx_seq_one_letter_code
_entity_poly.pdbx_strand_id
1 'polypeptide(L)'
;MDDRITPRRSGLESRPLDEASALPAEYYQGDHWDRFDREHLLAPGWQVVAPASALSGSGDHIVRELGGKPVIIVRKPDGALAGYYNICRHRAGPLALCDGKGAKRLRCAYHGWIYDLDGQLKVAPEMQGARDFDHKSIRLWPIDVREWQGMVFARAGNGTAFEAMMGDIGERLAPYRLGEMRHHTSRVYEVESNWKVYADNYLEG
;
A
#
# COMPACT_ATOMS: atom_id res chain seq x y z
N MET A 1 -4.65 32.93 -8.44
CA MET A 1 -5.96 33.25 -7.84
C MET A 1 -6.14 32.27 -6.69
N ASP A 2 -6.31 32.82 -5.50
CA ASP A 2 -6.18 32.17 -4.20
C ASP A 2 -7.34 31.20 -3.96
N ASP A 3 -7.06 29.90 -3.94
CA ASP A 3 -8.06 28.84 -3.76
C ASP A 3 -7.86 28.10 -2.41
N ARG A 4 -7.36 28.83 -1.41
CA ARG A 4 -7.37 28.38 -0.02
C ARG A 4 -8.77 28.55 0.56
N ILE A 5 -9.72 27.74 0.09
CA ILE A 5 -10.87 27.38 0.91
C ILE A 5 -10.29 26.59 2.07
N THR A 6 -10.02 27.28 3.18
CA THR A 6 -9.80 26.62 4.45
C THR A 6 -11.08 25.84 4.72
N PRO A 7 -11.06 24.50 4.85
CA PRO A 7 -12.28 23.75 5.05
C PRO A 7 -12.98 24.33 6.27
N ARG A 8 -14.23 24.75 6.11
CA ARG A 8 -15.04 25.10 7.27
C ARG A 8 -15.10 23.83 8.11
N ARG A 9 -14.44 23.84 9.27
CA ARG A 9 -14.50 22.73 10.24
C ARG A 9 -15.93 22.43 10.74
N SER A 10 -16.89 23.31 10.44
CA SER A 10 -18.29 23.11 10.77
C SER A 10 -18.84 21.86 10.08
N GLY A 11 -19.29 20.88 10.87
CA GLY A 11 -19.94 19.65 10.37
C GLY A 11 -19.08 18.40 10.38
N LEU A 12 -17.81 18.47 10.81
CA LEU A 12 -16.93 17.30 11.01
C LEU A 12 -16.73 16.94 12.49
N GLU A 13 -17.55 17.50 13.38
CA GLU A 13 -17.47 17.22 14.81
C GLU A 13 -17.98 15.80 15.08
N SER A 14 -17.21 15.01 15.83
CA SER A 14 -17.67 13.72 16.30
C SER A 14 -18.84 13.94 17.26
N ARG A 15 -19.99 13.36 16.93
CA ARG A 15 -21.22 13.42 17.74
C ARG A 15 -21.52 12.04 18.34
N PRO A 16 -22.23 11.98 19.47
CA PRO A 16 -22.83 10.74 19.96
C PRO A 16 -23.64 10.04 18.86
N LEU A 17 -23.66 8.70 18.88
CA LEU A 17 -24.27 7.91 17.80
C LEU A 17 -25.75 8.25 17.56
N ASP A 18 -26.49 8.56 18.62
CA ASP A 18 -27.91 8.96 18.58
C ASP A 18 -28.16 10.37 18.04
N GLU A 19 -27.10 11.17 17.87
CA GLU A 19 -27.14 12.49 17.25
C GLU A 19 -26.28 12.59 15.97
N ALA A 20 -25.61 11.49 15.60
CA ALA A 20 -24.71 11.45 14.47
C ALA A 20 -25.47 11.50 13.14
N SER A 21 -24.85 12.09 12.14
CA SER A 21 -25.32 12.10 10.77
C SER A 21 -24.19 11.69 9.84
N ALA A 22 -24.53 11.24 8.63
CA ALA A 22 -23.56 11.05 7.57
C ALA A 22 -22.79 12.34 7.27
N LEU A 23 -21.64 12.22 6.60
CA LEU A 23 -20.86 13.37 6.17
C LEU A 23 -21.68 14.23 5.19
N PRO A 24 -21.44 15.55 5.14
CA PRO A 24 -22.00 16.38 4.07
C PRO A 24 -21.63 15.85 2.67
N ALA A 25 -22.54 15.99 1.70
CA ALA A 25 -22.39 15.40 0.36
C ALA A 25 -21.09 15.80 -0.36
N GLU A 26 -20.56 17.00 -0.08
CA GLU A 26 -19.32 17.50 -0.67
C GLU A 26 -18.09 16.62 -0.38
N TYR A 27 -18.04 15.93 0.77
CA TYR A 27 -16.91 15.05 1.12
C TYR A 27 -16.86 13.78 0.28
N TYR A 28 -17.94 13.45 -0.42
CA TYR A 28 -18.00 12.29 -1.31
C TYR A 28 -17.67 12.64 -2.77
N GLN A 29 -17.42 13.91 -3.10
CA GLN A 29 -17.31 14.37 -4.48
C GLN A 29 -16.12 15.32 -4.70
N GLY A 30 -15.62 15.34 -5.94
CA GLY A 30 -14.58 16.26 -6.39
C GLY A 30 -13.14 15.82 -6.08
N ASP A 31 -12.23 16.22 -6.97
CA ASP A 31 -10.81 15.82 -6.95
C ASP A 31 -10.07 16.28 -5.69
N HIS A 32 -10.53 17.37 -5.06
CA HIS A 32 -9.93 17.89 -3.84
C HIS A 32 -10.01 16.87 -2.71
N TRP A 33 -11.21 16.34 -2.43
CA TRP A 33 -11.45 15.40 -1.34
C TRP A 33 -10.89 14.01 -1.66
N ASP A 34 -10.96 13.56 -2.91
CA ASP A 34 -10.30 12.31 -3.32
C ASP A 34 -8.78 12.37 -3.07
N ARG A 35 -8.11 13.47 -3.49
CA ARG A 35 -6.69 13.65 -3.22
C ARG A 35 -6.39 13.73 -1.74
N PHE A 36 -7.22 14.45 -0.97
CA PHE A 36 -7.06 14.57 0.47
C PHE A 36 -7.12 13.18 1.15
N ASP A 37 -8.16 12.39 0.85
CA ASP A 37 -8.34 11.04 1.37
C ASP A 37 -7.17 10.12 0.99
N ARG A 38 -6.74 10.16 -0.28
CA ARG A 38 -5.60 9.37 -0.76
C ARG A 38 -4.33 9.66 0.02
N GLU A 39 -4.03 10.94 0.25
CA GLU A 39 -2.80 11.39 0.88
C GLU A 39 -2.81 11.19 2.41
N HIS A 40 -3.93 11.49 3.07
CA HIS A 40 -3.99 11.59 4.53
C HIS A 40 -4.61 10.36 5.20
N LEU A 41 -5.31 9.51 4.45
CA LEU A 41 -5.98 8.34 5.00
C LEU A 41 -5.57 7.04 4.29
N LEU A 42 -5.75 6.94 2.98
CA LEU A 42 -5.57 5.67 2.27
C LEU A 42 -4.10 5.28 2.16
N ALA A 43 -3.22 6.17 1.70
CA ALA A 43 -1.80 5.86 1.59
C ALA A 43 -1.15 5.49 2.95
N PRO A 44 -1.31 6.28 4.03
CA PRO A 44 -0.73 5.94 5.34
C PRO A 44 -1.51 4.86 6.13
N GLY A 45 -2.71 4.49 5.69
CA GLY A 45 -3.53 3.44 6.29
C GLY A 45 -3.11 2.03 5.84
N TRP A 46 -3.18 1.06 6.75
CA TRP A 46 -2.91 -0.34 6.39
C TRP A 46 -4.06 -0.91 5.56
N GLN A 47 -3.71 -1.53 4.43
CA GLN A 47 -4.65 -2.13 3.50
C GLN A 47 -4.29 -3.59 3.25
N VAL A 48 -5.29 -4.46 3.13
CA VAL A 48 -5.07 -5.84 2.65
C VAL A 48 -4.73 -5.79 1.16
N VAL A 49 -3.54 -6.25 0.78
CA VAL A 49 -3.04 -6.17 -0.61
C VAL A 49 -3.04 -7.52 -1.34
N ALA A 50 -3.01 -8.62 -0.59
CA ALA A 50 -3.08 -9.97 -1.13
C ALA A 50 -3.31 -11.02 -0.02
N PRO A 51 -3.80 -12.23 -0.36
CA PRO A 51 -3.57 -13.39 0.48
C PRO A 51 -2.06 -13.72 0.53
N ALA A 52 -1.57 -14.22 1.67
CA ALA A 52 -0.16 -14.58 1.86
C ALA A 52 0.31 -15.65 0.86
N SER A 53 -0.60 -16.53 0.40
CA SER A 53 -0.33 -17.54 -0.63
C SER A 53 0.08 -16.96 -1.99
N ALA A 54 -0.25 -15.69 -2.27
CA ALA A 54 0.20 -15.01 -3.47
C ALA A 54 1.72 -14.73 -3.46
N LEU A 55 2.37 -14.82 -2.28
CA LEU A 55 3.78 -14.54 -2.06
C LEU A 55 4.46 -15.72 -1.34
N SER A 56 4.19 -16.96 -1.77
CA SER A 56 4.66 -18.17 -1.09
C SER A 56 6.14 -18.51 -1.36
N GLY A 57 6.66 -18.20 -2.55
CA GLY A 57 8.04 -18.48 -2.94
C GLY A 57 8.96 -17.27 -2.82
N SER A 58 10.26 -17.50 -2.57
CA SER A 58 11.28 -16.45 -2.66
C SER A 58 11.26 -15.80 -4.04
N GLY A 59 11.22 -14.46 -4.08
CA GLY A 59 11.16 -13.67 -5.30
C GLY A 59 9.76 -13.47 -5.87
N ASP A 60 8.76 -14.13 -5.29
CA ASP A 60 7.37 -13.81 -5.60
C ASP A 60 7.09 -12.38 -5.19
N HIS A 61 6.43 -11.63 -6.06
CA HIS A 61 6.09 -10.24 -5.83
C HIS A 61 4.73 -9.89 -6.39
N ILE A 62 4.12 -8.87 -5.78
CA ILE A 62 2.89 -8.24 -6.24
C ILE A 62 3.11 -6.75 -6.46
N VAL A 63 2.40 -6.19 -7.43
CA VAL A 63 2.38 -4.74 -7.73
C VAL A 63 0.99 -4.21 -7.42
N ARG A 64 0.91 -3.19 -6.57
CA ARG A 64 -0.37 -2.59 -6.16
C ARG A 64 -0.26 -1.07 -6.18
N GLU A 65 -1.39 -0.42 -5.96
CA GLU A 65 -1.46 1.01 -5.67
C GLU A 65 -2.07 1.21 -4.27
N LEU A 66 -1.44 2.01 -3.43
CA LEU A 66 -1.92 2.38 -2.10
C LEU A 66 -2.14 3.89 -2.06
N GLY A 67 -3.41 4.34 -2.06
CA GLY A 67 -3.74 5.76 -2.03
C GLY A 67 -3.07 6.56 -3.17
N GLY A 68 -3.07 6.05 -4.40
CA GLY A 68 -2.40 6.70 -5.54
C GLY A 68 -0.89 6.43 -5.63
N LYS A 69 -0.29 5.66 -4.71
CA LYS A 69 1.16 5.38 -4.69
C LYS A 69 1.43 3.98 -5.25
N PRO A 70 2.24 3.85 -6.33
CA PRO A 70 2.59 2.53 -6.86
C PRO A 70 3.59 1.85 -5.92
N VAL A 71 3.30 0.61 -5.55
CA VAL A 71 4.11 -0.18 -4.61
C VAL A 71 4.39 -1.57 -5.14
N ILE A 72 5.50 -2.16 -4.67
CA ILE A 72 5.87 -3.54 -4.91
C ILE A 72 6.13 -4.21 -3.56
N ILE A 73 5.52 -5.37 -3.33
CA ILE A 73 5.76 -6.22 -2.16
C ILE A 73 6.38 -7.52 -2.66
N VAL A 74 7.49 -7.95 -2.05
CA VAL A 74 8.26 -9.12 -2.47
C VAL A 74 8.62 -10.02 -1.29
N ARG A 75 8.60 -11.34 -1.51
CA ARG A 75 9.12 -12.33 -0.57
C ARG A 75 10.64 -12.45 -0.75
N LYS A 76 11.40 -12.17 0.30
CA LYS A 76 12.85 -12.33 0.29
C LYS A 76 13.26 -13.80 0.45
N PRO A 77 14.54 -14.15 0.16
CA PRO A 77 15.04 -15.53 0.31
C PRO A 77 15.00 -16.06 1.76
N ASP A 78 15.03 -15.17 2.74
CA ASP A 78 14.89 -15.49 4.17
C ASP A 78 13.43 -15.75 4.59
N GLY A 79 12.48 -15.67 3.66
CA GLY A 79 11.05 -15.84 3.92
C GLY A 79 10.33 -14.58 4.43
N ALA A 80 11.04 -13.51 4.76
CA ALA A 80 10.41 -12.26 5.18
C ALA A 80 9.84 -11.49 3.98
N LEU A 81 8.76 -10.75 4.20
CA LEU A 81 8.27 -9.77 3.22
C LEU A 81 9.09 -8.50 3.30
N ALA A 82 9.26 -7.85 2.15
CA ALA A 82 9.71 -6.48 2.04
C ALA A 82 8.81 -5.72 1.07
N GLY A 83 8.60 -4.43 1.33
CA GLY A 83 7.82 -3.57 0.45
C GLY A 83 8.58 -2.31 0.11
N TYR A 84 8.39 -1.83 -1.12
CA TYR A 84 8.97 -0.58 -1.60
C TYR A 84 7.95 0.20 -2.44
N TYR A 85 8.16 1.51 -2.58
CA TYR A 85 7.58 2.22 -3.72
C TYR A 85 8.11 1.58 -5.01
N ASN A 86 7.22 1.30 -5.97
CA ASN A 86 7.57 0.71 -7.27
C ASN A 86 8.16 1.79 -8.21
N ILE A 87 9.19 2.49 -7.72
CA ILE A 87 9.76 3.69 -8.32
C ILE A 87 11.28 3.57 -8.24
N CYS A 88 11.93 3.43 -9.40
CA CYS A 88 13.38 3.40 -9.48
C CYS A 88 13.98 4.75 -9.05
N ARG A 89 15.06 4.68 -8.25
CA ARG A 89 15.81 5.85 -7.75
C ARG A 89 16.56 6.64 -8.83
N HIS A 90 16.62 6.14 -10.08
CA HIS A 90 17.23 6.86 -11.20
C HIS A 90 16.29 7.95 -11.74
N ARG A 91 15.24 7.56 -12.47
CA ARG A 91 14.27 8.47 -13.12
C ARG A 91 12.84 7.92 -13.05
N ALA A 92 12.47 7.42 -11.87
CA ALA A 92 11.12 6.97 -11.53
C ALA A 92 10.50 5.89 -12.42
N GLY A 93 11.30 5.14 -13.19
CA GLY A 93 10.80 3.99 -13.96
C GLY A 93 10.33 2.86 -13.04
N PRO A 94 9.32 2.08 -13.44
CA PRO A 94 8.80 0.97 -12.62
C PRO A 94 9.83 -0.17 -12.51
N LEU A 95 9.81 -0.88 -11.40
CA LEU A 95 10.64 -2.08 -11.13
C LEU A 95 9.94 -3.37 -11.57
N ALA A 96 8.60 -3.37 -11.56
CA ALA A 96 7.75 -4.40 -12.11
C ALA A 96 6.48 -3.77 -12.67
N LEU A 97 5.93 -4.34 -13.75
CA LEU A 97 4.69 -3.87 -14.39
C LEU A 97 3.47 -4.68 -13.96
N CYS A 98 3.69 -5.87 -13.40
CA CYS A 98 2.66 -6.80 -12.98
C CYS A 98 3.19 -7.71 -11.86
N ASP A 99 2.31 -8.50 -11.26
CA ASP A 99 2.67 -9.55 -10.32
C ASP A 99 3.58 -10.58 -10.99
N GLY A 100 4.50 -11.18 -10.22
CA GLY A 100 5.47 -12.13 -10.74
C GLY A 100 5.94 -13.14 -9.71
N LYS A 101 6.61 -14.18 -10.19
CA LYS A 101 7.07 -15.32 -9.40
C LYS A 101 8.57 -15.52 -9.51
N GLY A 102 9.21 -15.89 -8.40
CA GLY A 102 10.61 -16.34 -8.40
C GLY A 102 11.67 -15.33 -8.84
N ALA A 103 11.39 -14.01 -8.80
CA ALA A 103 12.35 -12.99 -9.19
C ALA A 103 13.64 -13.08 -8.36
N LYS A 104 14.80 -13.03 -9.02
CA LYS A 104 16.10 -13.02 -8.31
C LYS A 104 16.55 -11.63 -7.92
N ARG A 105 16.13 -10.62 -8.69
CA ARG A 105 16.42 -9.19 -8.51
C ARG A 105 15.29 -8.37 -9.11
N LEU A 106 15.17 -7.12 -8.70
CA LEU A 106 14.23 -6.15 -9.27
C LEU A 106 14.97 -5.31 -10.30
N ARG A 107 14.59 -5.42 -11.59
CA ARG A 107 15.20 -4.68 -12.69
C ARG A 107 14.25 -3.60 -13.16
N CYS A 108 14.67 -2.33 -13.07
CA CYS A 108 13.91 -1.21 -13.60
C CYS A 108 13.67 -1.36 -15.10
N ALA A 109 12.41 -1.23 -15.52
CA ALA A 109 11.98 -1.37 -16.91
C ALA A 109 12.45 -0.23 -17.82
N TYR A 110 13.02 0.84 -17.26
CA TYR A 110 13.47 2.00 -18.02
C TYR A 110 14.94 1.86 -18.49
N HIS A 111 15.89 1.98 -17.57
CA HIS A 111 17.33 1.94 -17.88
C HIS A 111 18.05 0.75 -17.25
N GLY A 112 17.31 -0.25 -16.76
CA GLY A 112 17.90 -1.50 -16.31
C GLY A 112 18.71 -1.42 -15.01
N TRP A 113 18.54 -0.39 -14.18
CA TRP A 113 19.05 -0.40 -12.80
C TRP A 113 18.50 -1.62 -12.05
N ILE A 114 19.38 -2.33 -11.34
CA ILE A 114 19.07 -3.61 -10.71
C ILE A 114 19.26 -3.51 -9.20
N TYR A 115 18.21 -3.84 -8.47
CA TYR A 115 18.18 -3.90 -7.02
C TYR A 115 18.07 -5.35 -6.56
N ASP A 116 18.70 -5.69 -5.45
CA ASP A 116 18.38 -6.92 -4.74
C ASP A 116 16.98 -6.84 -4.12
N LEU A 117 16.45 -7.99 -3.66
CA LEU A 117 15.10 -8.06 -3.08
C LEU A 117 14.98 -7.33 -1.73
N ASP A 118 16.11 -6.99 -1.10
CA ASP A 118 16.20 -6.11 0.08
C ASP A 118 16.22 -4.61 -0.29
N GLY A 119 16.06 -4.29 -1.57
CA GLY A 119 15.98 -2.93 -2.10
C GLY A 119 17.34 -2.24 -2.27
N GLN A 120 18.46 -2.91 -1.99
CA GLN A 120 19.79 -2.35 -2.23
C GLN A 120 20.11 -2.30 -3.73
N LEU A 121 20.54 -1.14 -4.24
CA LEU A 121 21.04 -1.05 -5.61
C LEU A 121 22.32 -1.89 -5.75
N LYS A 122 22.35 -2.75 -6.78
CA LYS A 122 23.51 -3.61 -7.10
C LYS A 122 24.18 -3.25 -8.41
N VAL A 123 23.39 -2.93 -9.43
CA VAL A 123 23.91 -2.62 -10.76
C VAL A 123 23.23 -1.36 -11.28
N ALA A 124 24.05 -0.40 -11.68
CA ALA A 124 23.62 0.76 -12.44
C ALA A 124 24.41 0.76 -13.75
N PRO A 125 23.81 0.30 -14.87
CA PRO A 125 24.47 0.32 -16.17
C PRO A 125 25.02 1.71 -16.51
N GLU A 126 26.18 1.75 -17.17
CA GLU A 126 26.87 2.97 -17.61
C GLU A 126 27.32 3.95 -16.49
N MET A 127 27.30 3.54 -15.22
CA MET A 127 27.73 4.38 -14.09
C MET A 127 29.16 4.10 -13.59
N GLN A 128 29.90 3.18 -14.21
CA GLN A 128 31.22 2.73 -13.72
C GLN A 128 32.28 3.84 -13.66
N GLY A 129 32.17 4.85 -14.53
CA GLY A 129 33.10 5.99 -14.59
C GLY A 129 32.54 7.29 -13.99
N ALA A 130 31.34 7.26 -13.42
CA ALA A 130 30.70 8.45 -12.87
C ALA A 130 31.43 8.88 -11.58
N ARG A 131 31.85 10.16 -11.53
CA ARG A 131 32.42 10.74 -10.31
C ARG A 131 31.35 10.81 -9.23
N ASP A 132 31.74 10.50 -7.99
CA ASP A 132 30.90 10.57 -6.79
C ASP A 132 29.64 9.69 -6.80
N PHE A 133 29.59 8.67 -7.67
CA PHE A 133 28.51 7.69 -7.69
C PHE A 133 28.85 6.48 -6.81
N ASP A 134 28.18 6.37 -5.66
CA ASP A 134 28.23 5.16 -4.83
C ASP A 134 26.89 4.44 -4.83
N HIS A 135 26.81 3.30 -5.52
CA HIS A 135 25.60 2.48 -5.52
C HIS A 135 25.22 1.98 -4.12
N LYS A 136 26.18 1.87 -3.18
CA LYS A 136 25.92 1.32 -1.84
C LYS A 136 25.08 2.29 -1.02
N SER A 137 25.20 3.58 -1.30
CA SER A 137 24.36 4.63 -0.72
C SER A 137 22.91 4.64 -1.22
N ILE A 138 22.58 3.89 -2.28
CA ILE A 138 21.26 3.94 -2.93
C ILE A 138 20.43 2.70 -2.60
N ARG A 139 19.30 2.92 -1.93
CA ARG A 139 18.27 1.92 -1.68
C ARG A 139 16.91 2.37 -2.19
N LEU A 140 16.03 1.43 -2.49
CA LEU A 140 14.61 1.72 -2.72
C LEU A 140 13.99 2.37 -1.48
N TRP A 141 12.98 3.21 -1.71
CA TRP A 141 12.20 3.77 -0.60
C TRP A 141 11.29 2.70 -0.02
N PRO A 142 11.47 2.32 1.26
CA PRO A 142 10.68 1.26 1.87
C PRO A 142 9.24 1.72 2.10
N ILE A 143 8.35 0.74 2.18
CA ILE A 143 7.01 0.88 2.74
C ILE A 143 6.81 -0.18 3.82
N ASP A 144 5.82 0.00 4.69
CA ASP A 144 5.56 -0.97 5.73
C ASP A 144 4.71 -2.13 5.18
N VAL A 145 5.08 -3.35 5.56
CA VAL A 145 4.40 -4.59 5.17
C VAL A 145 4.25 -5.47 6.40
N ARG A 146 3.10 -6.13 6.53
CA ARG A 146 2.81 -7.08 7.61
C ARG A 146 2.07 -8.28 7.07
N GLU A 147 2.51 -9.47 7.45
CA GLU A 147 1.71 -10.68 7.27
C GLU A 147 0.95 -10.96 8.57
N TRP A 148 -0.37 -11.16 8.49
CA TRP A 148 -1.23 -11.43 9.62
C TRP A 148 -2.40 -12.32 9.20
N GLN A 149 -2.61 -13.44 9.90
CA GLN A 149 -3.72 -14.38 9.67
C GLN A 149 -3.92 -14.76 8.18
N GLY A 150 -2.84 -15.10 7.47
CA GLY A 150 -2.91 -15.50 6.07
C GLY A 150 -3.13 -14.37 5.06
N MET A 151 -3.13 -13.12 5.52
CA MET A 151 -3.27 -11.91 4.71
C MET A 151 -2.00 -11.08 4.75
N VAL A 152 -1.73 -10.37 3.66
CA VAL A 152 -0.65 -9.39 3.57
C VAL A 152 -1.25 -8.00 3.60
N PHE A 153 -0.82 -7.23 4.59
CA PHE A 153 -1.14 -5.83 4.76
C PHE A 153 0.04 -4.97 4.33
N ALA A 154 -0.23 -3.80 3.77
CA ALA A 154 0.79 -2.81 3.47
C ALA A 154 0.25 -1.39 3.61
N ARG A 155 1.15 -0.42 3.80
CA ARG A 155 0.83 1.02 3.77
C ARG A 155 1.99 1.81 3.17
N ALA A 156 1.69 2.89 2.45
CA ALA A 156 2.66 3.80 1.86
C ALA A 156 2.66 5.15 2.60
N GLY A 157 3.61 5.33 3.52
CA GLY A 157 3.73 6.56 4.31
C GLY A 157 3.76 6.26 5.81
N ASN A 158 3.59 7.31 6.60
CA ASN A 158 3.64 7.23 8.06
C ASN A 158 2.23 7.31 8.64
N GLY A 159 1.85 6.37 9.49
CA GLY A 159 0.56 6.34 10.16
C GLY A 159 0.57 5.49 11.43
N THR A 160 -0.60 5.11 11.91
CA THR A 160 -0.77 4.26 13.11
C THR A 160 -0.10 2.89 12.97
N ALA A 161 0.66 2.46 13.98
CA ALA A 161 1.27 1.12 13.98
C ALA A 161 0.22 0.01 13.75
N PHE A 162 0.62 -1.10 13.14
CA PHE A 162 -0.30 -2.18 12.77
C PHE A 162 -1.08 -2.70 13.99
N GLU A 163 -0.37 -2.94 15.08
CA GLU A 163 -0.92 -3.46 16.33
C GLU A 163 -1.95 -2.48 16.94
N ALA A 164 -1.70 -1.17 16.84
CA ALA A 164 -2.62 -0.15 17.32
C ALA A 164 -3.87 -0.02 16.44
N MET A 165 -3.75 -0.23 15.11
CA MET A 165 -4.92 -0.30 14.23
C MET A 165 -5.77 -1.54 14.51
N MET A 166 -5.13 -2.69 14.73
CA MET A 166 -5.84 -3.94 14.97
C MET A 166 -6.58 -3.95 16.31
N GLY A 167 -6.02 -3.32 17.36
CA GLY A 167 -6.66 -3.29 18.67
C GLY A 167 -6.99 -4.70 19.17
N ASP A 168 -8.24 -4.92 19.57
CA ASP A 168 -8.74 -6.22 20.06
C ASP A 168 -9.28 -7.16 18.96
N ILE A 169 -9.25 -6.75 17.69
CA ILE A 169 -9.93 -7.49 16.62
C ILE A 169 -9.37 -8.90 16.45
N GLY A 170 -8.09 -9.10 16.76
CA GLY A 170 -7.47 -10.42 16.71
C GLY A 170 -8.07 -11.41 17.71
N GLU A 171 -8.43 -10.94 18.91
CA GLU A 171 -9.08 -11.76 19.93
C GLU A 171 -10.51 -12.11 19.52
N ARG A 172 -11.23 -11.12 19.00
CA ARG A 172 -12.61 -11.28 18.50
C ARG A 172 -12.69 -12.26 17.31
N LEU A 173 -11.64 -12.30 16.48
CA LEU A 173 -11.58 -13.16 15.30
C LEU A 173 -10.92 -14.53 15.56
N ALA A 174 -10.34 -14.76 16.74
CA ALA A 174 -9.63 -16.00 17.05
C ALA A 174 -10.45 -17.29 16.81
N PRO A 175 -11.76 -17.37 17.17
CA PRO A 175 -12.56 -18.56 16.92
C PRO A 175 -12.68 -18.97 15.44
N TYR A 176 -12.53 -18.02 14.52
CA TYR A 176 -12.63 -18.28 13.07
C TYR A 176 -11.36 -18.91 12.48
N ARG A 177 -10.23 -18.90 13.21
CA ARG A 177 -8.96 -19.51 12.77
C ARG A 177 -8.54 -19.04 11.36
N LEU A 178 -8.64 -17.74 11.10
CA LEU A 178 -8.40 -17.13 9.78
C LEU A 178 -7.06 -17.54 9.15
N GLY A 179 -5.98 -17.65 9.95
CA GLY A 179 -4.66 -18.06 9.47
C GLY A 179 -4.57 -19.50 8.95
N GLU A 180 -5.58 -20.33 9.19
CA GLU A 180 -5.67 -21.69 8.63
C GLU A 180 -6.49 -21.75 7.34
N MET A 181 -7.24 -20.68 7.05
CA MET A 181 -7.98 -20.58 5.81
C MET A 181 -7.03 -20.45 4.63
N ARG A 182 -7.50 -20.92 3.47
CA ARG A 182 -6.78 -20.79 2.21
C ARG A 182 -7.63 -20.00 1.24
N HIS A 183 -6.96 -19.14 0.47
CA HIS A 183 -7.57 -18.46 -0.65
C HIS A 183 -8.19 -19.50 -1.60
N HIS A 184 -9.47 -19.30 -1.92
CA HIS A 184 -10.21 -20.15 -2.86
C HIS A 184 -10.49 -19.41 -4.16
N THR A 185 -11.03 -18.19 -4.07
CA THR A 185 -11.39 -17.37 -5.23
C THR A 185 -11.35 -15.89 -4.89
N SER A 186 -11.23 -15.05 -5.91
CA SER A 186 -11.36 -13.59 -5.82
C SER A 186 -12.35 -13.11 -6.86
N ARG A 187 -13.11 -12.07 -6.53
CA ARG A 187 -13.99 -11.35 -7.46
C ARG A 187 -13.65 -9.87 -7.39
N VAL A 188 -13.59 -9.23 -8.54
CA VAL A 188 -13.26 -7.81 -8.68
C VAL A 188 -14.43 -7.14 -9.38
N TYR A 189 -14.86 -6.02 -8.81
CA TYR A 189 -15.94 -5.20 -9.33
C TYR A 189 -15.43 -3.77 -9.43
N GLU A 190 -15.68 -3.14 -10.57
CA GLU A 190 -15.54 -1.70 -10.69
C GLU A 190 -16.86 -1.06 -10.25
N VAL A 191 -16.77 -0.12 -9.30
CA VAL A 191 -17.93 0.54 -8.71
C VAL A 191 -17.73 2.04 -8.90
N GLU A 192 -18.63 2.67 -9.67
CA GLU A 192 -18.62 4.11 -9.92
C GLU A 192 -19.16 4.88 -8.70
N SER A 193 -18.41 4.85 -7.60
CA SER A 193 -18.79 5.50 -6.34
C SER A 193 -17.57 5.97 -5.56
N ASN A 194 -17.77 6.94 -4.66
CA ASN A 194 -16.76 7.28 -3.68
C ASN A 194 -16.55 6.11 -2.71
N TRP A 195 -15.30 5.81 -2.37
CA TRP A 195 -14.97 4.69 -1.49
C TRP A 195 -15.68 4.74 -0.13
N LYS A 196 -15.95 5.94 0.40
CA LYS A 196 -16.67 6.14 1.67
C LYS A 196 -18.11 5.65 1.59
N VAL A 197 -18.81 5.85 0.46
CA VAL A 197 -20.18 5.36 0.27
C VAL A 197 -20.24 3.83 0.35
N TYR A 198 -19.24 3.15 -0.23
CA TYR A 198 -19.17 1.68 -0.14
C TYR A 198 -18.87 1.20 1.29
N ALA A 199 -18.00 1.91 2.00
CA ALA A 199 -17.73 1.63 3.41
C ALA A 199 -18.98 1.85 4.29
N ASP A 200 -19.66 2.99 4.12
CA ASP A 200 -20.90 3.34 4.82
C ASP A 200 -21.96 2.24 4.59
N ASN A 201 -22.13 1.77 3.34
CA ASN A 201 -23.06 0.69 3.02
C ASN A 201 -22.73 -0.65 3.72
N TYR A 202 -21.45 -1.01 3.88
CA TYR A 202 -21.06 -2.25 4.57
C TYR A 202 -21.31 -2.20 6.08
N LEU A 203 -21.30 -1.00 6.67
CA LEU A 203 -21.48 -0.79 8.10
C LEU A 203 -22.96 -0.73 8.52
N GLU A 204 -23.88 -0.77 7.56
CA GLU A 204 -25.33 -0.86 7.77
C GLU A 204 -25.82 -2.28 7.52
N GLY A 205 -26.38 -2.94 8.55
CA GLY A 205 -26.89 -4.32 8.47
C GLY A 205 -27.34 -4.90 9.79
#